data_AF-A0A4Q6XJH8-F1
#
_entry.id   AF-A0A4Q6XJH8-F1
#
_cell.length_a   1.000
_cell.length_b   1.000
_cell.length_c   1.000
_cell.angle_alpha   90.00
_cell.angle_beta   90.00
_cell.angle_gamma   90.00
#
_symmetry.space_group_name_H-M   'P 1'
#
loop_
_entity.id
_entity.type
_entity.pdbx_description
1 polymer ?
#
loop_
_entity_poly.entity_id
_entity_poly.type
_entity_poly.pdbx_seq_one_letter_code
_entity_poly.pdbx_strand_id
1 'polypeptide(L)'
;MRTLTLMTMMLGATLSPTLFAHEPEKLNYNIVNIQADASRQVANDEMRAVLYIEKSHKQPAELSNQINQLMNQAQAISRKYSQVKVETGAQSTYPVYDNDSRKLKEWRARAEIQLESKDFKAASQLISELQQNFQTQSINFTVSDEQRKKVENELMIEASKNFQQRAQAISQAWNKAQYNLVSLNLNTSNYFPQPIMRGGMAKFAMAEAAPAQDMAAGESKIIVNANGAIQFK
;
A
#
# COMPACT_ATOMS: atom_id res chain seq x y z
N MET A 1 -93.48 -8.30 -43.76
CA MET A 1 -92.77 -7.11 -44.25
C MET A 1 -91.37 -7.11 -43.64
N ARG A 2 -90.38 -6.74 -44.45
CA ARG A 2 -88.93 -6.85 -44.26
C ARG A 2 -88.41 -6.14 -43.01
N THR A 3 -87.31 -6.64 -42.43
CA THR A 3 -86.09 -5.84 -42.17
C THR A 3 -84.91 -6.75 -41.81
N LEU A 4 -83.79 -6.50 -42.49
CA LEU A 4 -82.47 -7.08 -42.29
C LEU A 4 -81.81 -6.50 -41.03
N THR A 5 -80.98 -7.28 -40.34
CA THR A 5 -79.97 -6.78 -39.40
C THR A 5 -78.59 -7.27 -39.83
N LEU A 6 -77.70 -6.33 -40.13
CA LEU A 6 -76.29 -6.55 -40.44
C LEU A 6 -75.54 -7.01 -39.18
N MET A 7 -74.71 -8.05 -39.33
CA MET A 7 -73.83 -8.58 -38.31
C MET A 7 -72.41 -8.06 -38.56
N THR A 8 -71.88 -7.24 -37.65
CA THR A 8 -70.52 -6.69 -37.72
C THR A 8 -69.55 -7.63 -37.00
N MET A 9 -68.54 -8.10 -37.73
CA MET A 9 -67.50 -9.03 -37.28
C MET A 9 -66.35 -8.25 -36.62
N MET A 10 -66.03 -8.55 -35.36
CA MET A 10 -64.92 -7.91 -34.61
C MET A 10 -63.78 -8.93 -34.44
N LEU A 11 -62.63 -8.66 -35.06
CA LEU A 11 -61.40 -9.46 -34.97
C LEU A 11 -60.67 -9.14 -33.64
N GLY A 12 -60.52 -10.12 -32.76
CA GLY A 12 -59.70 -10.00 -31.54
C GLY A 12 -58.26 -10.47 -31.78
N ALA A 13 -57.29 -9.56 -31.62
CA ALA A 13 -55.87 -9.89 -31.63
C ALA A 13 -55.44 -10.40 -30.25
N THR A 14 -55.00 -11.65 -30.17
CA THR A 14 -54.41 -12.26 -28.98
C THR A 14 -52.94 -11.84 -28.84
N LEU A 15 -52.62 -10.99 -27.87
CA LEU A 15 -51.26 -10.74 -27.40
C LEU A 15 -50.88 -11.84 -26.39
N SER A 16 -49.97 -12.73 -26.77
CA SER A 16 -49.34 -13.69 -25.85
C SER A 16 -48.20 -13.00 -25.09
N PRO A 17 -48.21 -12.91 -23.75
CA PRO A 17 -47.07 -12.40 -23.02
C PRO A 17 -45.96 -13.46 -22.98
N THR A 18 -44.76 -13.09 -23.42
CA THR A 18 -43.54 -13.87 -23.18
C THR A 18 -43.21 -13.81 -21.69
N LEU A 19 -43.47 -14.90 -20.97
CA LEU A 19 -42.97 -15.10 -19.61
C LEU A 19 -41.45 -15.27 -19.66
N PHE A 20 -40.71 -14.31 -19.12
CA PHE A 20 -39.29 -14.49 -18.80
C PHE A 20 -39.17 -15.57 -17.72
N ALA A 21 -38.59 -16.71 -18.08
CA ALA A 21 -38.17 -17.70 -17.10
C ALA A 21 -37.07 -17.08 -16.22
N HIS A 22 -37.42 -16.75 -14.98
CA HIS A 22 -36.43 -16.47 -13.94
C HIS A 22 -35.67 -17.79 -13.71
N GLU A 23 -34.37 -17.82 -14.02
CA GLU A 23 -33.52 -18.95 -13.60
C GLU A 23 -33.71 -19.15 -12.09
N PRO A 24 -34.04 -20.37 -11.62
CA PRO A 24 -34.23 -20.59 -10.21
C PRO A 24 -32.91 -20.30 -9.51
N GLU A 25 -32.90 -19.26 -8.67
CA GLU A 25 -31.80 -18.92 -7.78
C GLU A 25 -31.48 -20.20 -6.98
N LYS A 26 -30.36 -20.85 -7.28
CA LYS A 26 -29.95 -22.08 -6.58
C LYS A 26 -29.73 -21.73 -5.12
N LEU A 27 -30.71 -22.04 -4.28
CA LEU A 27 -30.59 -21.99 -2.84
C LEU A 27 -29.40 -22.86 -2.41
N ASN A 28 -28.35 -22.22 -1.93
CA ASN A 28 -27.18 -22.89 -1.41
C ASN A 28 -27.36 -23.16 0.08
N TYR A 29 -27.67 -24.39 0.44
CA TYR A 29 -27.84 -24.81 1.84
C TYR A 29 -26.52 -25.28 2.46
N ASN A 30 -26.46 -25.25 3.80
CA ASN A 30 -25.35 -25.77 4.60
C ASN A 30 -24.00 -25.07 4.36
N ILE A 31 -24.02 -23.80 3.95
CA ILE A 31 -22.81 -23.00 3.80
C ILE A 31 -22.39 -22.40 5.14
N VAL A 32 -21.11 -22.51 5.46
CA VAL A 32 -20.47 -21.83 6.59
C VAL A 32 -19.32 -20.98 6.08
N ASN A 33 -19.34 -19.70 6.44
CA ASN A 33 -18.23 -18.79 6.19
C ASN A 33 -17.19 -18.94 7.30
N ILE A 34 -15.93 -19.03 6.90
CA ILE A 34 -14.79 -19.25 7.78
C ILE A 34 -13.75 -18.19 7.49
N GLN A 35 -13.22 -17.65 8.58
CA GLN A 35 -12.07 -16.77 8.56
C GLN A 35 -10.95 -17.38 9.40
N ALA A 36 -9.75 -17.35 8.85
CA ALA A 36 -8.51 -17.69 9.52
C ALA A 36 -7.42 -16.72 9.09
N ASP A 37 -6.35 -16.65 9.87
CA ASP A 37 -5.18 -15.84 9.55
C ASP A 37 -3.90 -16.55 9.99
N ALA A 38 -2.79 -16.10 9.44
CA ALA A 38 -1.45 -16.42 9.92
C ALA A 38 -0.62 -15.12 9.90
N SER A 39 0.23 -14.94 10.91
CA SER A 39 1.06 -13.74 11.00
C SER A 39 2.43 -14.01 11.58
N ARG A 40 3.40 -13.19 11.19
CA ARG A 40 4.78 -13.29 11.65
C ARG A 40 5.41 -11.92 11.84
N GLN A 41 6.20 -11.77 12.90
CA GLN A 41 7.10 -10.64 13.08
C GLN A 41 8.41 -10.93 12.34
N VAL A 42 8.86 -9.97 11.54
CA VAL A 42 10.03 -10.12 10.67
C VAL A 42 10.92 -8.91 10.88
N ALA A 43 12.21 -9.15 11.14
CA ALA A 43 13.19 -8.08 11.25
C ALA A 43 13.24 -7.27 9.96
N ASN A 44 13.28 -5.94 10.10
CA ASN A 44 13.46 -5.04 8.97
C ASN A 44 14.91 -5.14 8.48
N ASP A 45 15.06 -5.41 7.18
CA ASP A 45 16.35 -5.64 6.50
C ASP A 45 16.63 -4.60 5.41
N GLU A 46 15.80 -3.56 5.29
CA GLU A 46 15.93 -2.52 4.28
C GLU A 46 15.69 -1.12 4.87
N MET A 47 16.62 -0.20 4.61
CA MET A 47 16.52 1.21 4.93
C MET A 47 15.99 1.95 3.71
N ARG A 48 14.99 2.81 3.92
CA ARG A 48 14.47 3.77 2.94
C ARG A 48 14.59 5.17 3.49
N ALA A 49 15.31 6.06 2.81
CA ALA A 49 15.47 7.45 3.21
C ALA A 49 15.04 8.40 2.11
N VAL A 50 14.45 9.53 2.50
CA VAL A 50 14.12 10.64 1.59
C VAL A 50 14.91 11.87 2.03
N LEU A 51 15.69 12.41 1.11
CA LEU A 51 16.42 13.65 1.27
C LEU A 51 15.88 14.66 0.26
N TYR A 52 15.89 15.94 0.61
CA TYR A 52 15.43 16.99 -0.30
C TYR A 52 16.34 18.22 -0.27
N ILE A 53 16.32 18.94 -1.39
CA ILE A 53 16.81 20.32 -1.47
C ILE A 53 15.61 21.24 -1.68
N GLU A 54 15.65 22.39 -1.02
CA GLU A 54 14.71 23.48 -1.27
C GLU A 54 15.50 24.78 -1.42
N LYS A 55 15.26 25.48 -2.53
CA LYS A 55 15.91 26.76 -2.84
C LYS A 55 14.89 27.76 -3.35
N SER A 56 15.23 29.03 -3.29
CA SER A 56 14.39 30.10 -3.83
C SER A 56 15.23 31.11 -4.60
N HIS A 57 14.64 31.64 -5.68
CA HIS A 57 15.31 32.61 -6.55
C HIS A 57 14.27 33.45 -7.30
N LYS A 58 14.63 34.70 -7.64
CA LYS A 58 13.73 35.59 -8.40
C LYS A 58 13.51 35.15 -9.86
N GLN A 59 14.55 34.53 -10.45
CA GLN A 59 14.53 34.01 -11.82
C GLN A 59 14.35 32.48 -11.80
N PRO A 60 13.27 31.94 -12.39
CA PRO A 60 13.03 30.49 -12.48
C PRO A 60 14.13 29.70 -13.18
N ALA A 61 14.72 30.25 -14.24
CA ALA A 61 15.76 29.57 -15.01
C ALA A 61 17.01 29.32 -14.17
N GLU A 62 17.47 30.34 -13.44
CA GLU A 62 18.60 30.21 -12.50
C GLU A 62 18.28 29.24 -11.36
N LEU A 63 17.05 29.25 -10.85
CA LEU A 63 16.61 28.30 -9.82
C LEU A 63 16.71 26.86 -10.31
N SER A 64 16.20 26.59 -11.51
CA SER A 64 16.26 25.27 -12.14
C SER A 64 17.71 24.82 -12.34
N ASN A 65 18.58 25.70 -12.84
CA ASN A 65 20.00 25.41 -13.01
C ASN A 65 20.68 25.04 -11.69
N GLN A 66 20.43 25.79 -10.62
CA GLN A 66 20.99 25.50 -9.29
C GLN A 66 20.51 24.16 -8.74
N ILE A 67 19.20 23.89 -8.82
CA ILE A 67 18.63 22.60 -8.39
C ILE A 67 19.25 21.45 -9.19
N ASN A 68 19.30 21.55 -10.53
CA ASN A 68 19.86 20.51 -11.39
C ASN A 68 21.35 20.25 -11.10
N GLN A 69 22.14 21.29 -10.85
CA GLN A 69 23.55 21.14 -10.47
C GLN A 69 23.70 20.36 -9.16
N LEU A 70 22.93 20.70 -8.12
CA LEU A 70 22.96 20.01 -6.83
C LEU A 70 22.49 18.55 -6.95
N MET A 71 21.44 18.29 -7.74
CA MET A 71 20.95 16.94 -8.01
C MET A 71 21.99 16.09 -8.75
N ASN A 72 22.67 16.66 -9.76
CA ASN A 72 23.73 15.97 -10.49
C ASN A 72 24.93 15.66 -9.60
N GLN A 73 25.31 16.59 -8.70
CA GLN A 73 26.35 16.34 -7.70
C GLN A 73 25.96 15.20 -6.76
N ALA A 74 24.72 15.19 -6.26
CA ALA A 74 24.22 14.12 -5.41
C ALA A 74 24.21 12.76 -6.12
N GLN A 75 23.82 12.70 -7.40
CA GLN A 75 23.93 11.47 -8.19
C GLN A 75 25.39 11.02 -8.36
N ALA A 76 26.31 11.96 -8.60
CA ALA A 76 27.74 11.63 -8.73
C ALA A 76 28.34 11.08 -7.43
N ILE A 77 27.97 11.65 -6.27
CA ILE A 77 28.34 11.13 -4.95
C ILE A 77 27.76 9.73 -4.75
N SER A 78 26.47 9.56 -5.06
CA SER A 78 25.74 8.29 -4.90
C SER A 78 26.35 7.14 -5.70
N ARG A 79 26.93 7.41 -6.87
CA ARG A 79 27.61 6.38 -7.70
C ARG A 79 28.79 5.70 -7.00
N LYS A 80 29.36 6.29 -5.95
CA LYS A 80 30.42 5.67 -5.14
C LYS A 80 29.89 4.55 -4.24
N TYR A 81 28.57 4.47 -4.06
CA TYR A 81 27.87 3.56 -3.16
C TYR A 81 26.97 2.61 -3.96
N SER A 82 27.57 1.64 -4.66
CA SER A 82 26.85 0.68 -5.53
C SER A 82 25.81 -0.19 -4.81
N GLN A 83 25.93 -0.31 -3.50
CA GLN A 83 25.02 -1.05 -2.61
C GLN A 83 23.80 -0.22 -2.18
N VAL A 84 23.76 1.08 -2.50
CA VAL A 84 22.62 1.95 -2.22
C VAL A 84 21.95 2.28 -3.55
N LYS A 85 20.69 1.87 -3.68
CA LYS A 85 19.84 2.27 -4.79
C LYS A 85 19.41 3.72 -4.56
N VAL A 86 19.63 4.57 -5.56
CA VAL A 86 19.30 5.99 -5.49
C VAL A 86 18.42 6.38 -6.67
N GLU A 87 17.28 6.98 -6.37
CA GLU A 87 16.30 7.43 -7.37
C GLU A 87 15.95 8.90 -7.13
N THR A 88 15.71 9.64 -8.21
CA THR A 88 15.16 10.99 -8.12
C THR A 88 13.68 10.89 -7.74
N GLY A 89 13.29 11.58 -6.67
CA GLY A 89 11.92 11.65 -6.18
C GLY A 89 11.11 12.78 -6.82
N ALA A 90 10.16 13.32 -6.07
CA ALA A 90 9.33 14.41 -6.55
C ALA A 90 10.15 15.70 -6.75
N GLN A 91 9.79 16.45 -7.79
CA GLN A 91 10.31 17.80 -8.04
C GLN A 91 9.14 18.74 -8.27
N SER A 92 9.17 19.90 -7.61
CA SER A 92 8.15 20.93 -7.74
C SER A 92 8.78 22.32 -7.80
N THR A 93 8.12 23.24 -8.48
CA THR A 93 8.50 24.65 -8.53
C THR A 93 7.25 25.50 -8.52
N TYR A 94 7.17 26.46 -7.61
CA TYR A 94 5.98 27.28 -7.39
C TYR A 94 6.34 28.73 -7.06
N PRO A 95 5.49 29.70 -7.43
CA PRO A 95 5.70 31.10 -7.09
C PRO A 95 5.41 31.33 -5.60
N VAL A 96 6.23 32.17 -4.98
CA VAL A 96 6.04 32.69 -3.63
C VAL A 96 5.66 34.16 -3.77
N TYR A 97 4.50 34.53 -3.23
CA TYR A 97 4.00 35.90 -3.25
C TYR A 97 4.31 36.59 -1.93
N ASP A 98 4.43 37.91 -1.99
CA ASP A 98 4.51 38.76 -0.81
C ASP A 98 3.13 38.86 -0.13
N ASN A 99 3.12 38.73 1.20
CA ASN A 99 1.89 38.64 1.99
C ASN A 99 1.04 39.91 1.91
N ASP A 100 1.68 41.08 1.81
CA ASP A 100 0.99 42.37 1.91
C ASP A 100 0.56 42.89 0.53
N SER A 101 1.36 42.62 -0.51
CA SER A 101 1.16 43.23 -1.82
C SER A 101 0.60 42.29 -2.89
N ARG A 102 0.46 40.97 -2.62
CA ARG A 102 0.15 39.92 -3.61
C ARG A 102 1.07 39.92 -4.84
N LYS A 103 2.21 40.62 -4.77
CA LYS A 103 3.20 40.65 -5.85
C LYS A 103 4.09 39.42 -5.77
N LEU A 104 4.54 38.93 -6.91
CA LEU A 104 5.51 37.84 -6.97
C LEU A 104 6.79 38.27 -6.26
N LYS A 105 7.18 37.54 -5.21
CA LYS A 105 8.40 37.77 -4.44
C LYS A 105 9.57 36.99 -5.05
N GLU A 106 9.38 35.69 -5.23
CA GLU A 106 10.38 34.76 -5.75
C GLU A 106 9.73 33.46 -6.22
N TRP A 107 10.51 32.59 -6.84
CA TRP A 107 10.16 31.21 -7.11
C TRP A 107 10.82 30.32 -6.09
N ARG A 108 10.13 29.27 -5.65
CA ARG A 108 10.66 28.23 -4.78
C ARG A 108 10.60 26.89 -5.48
N ALA A 109 11.68 26.13 -5.39
CA ALA A 109 11.79 24.81 -5.97
C ALA A 109 12.23 23.83 -4.90
N ARG A 110 11.60 22.65 -4.91
CA ARG A 110 11.96 21.52 -4.07
C ARG A 110 12.20 20.30 -4.96
N ALA A 111 13.29 19.58 -4.71
CA ALA A 111 13.59 18.32 -5.38
C ALA A 111 14.04 17.28 -4.35
N GLU A 112 13.65 16.03 -4.56
CA GLU A 112 13.89 14.93 -3.63
C GLU A 112 14.79 13.85 -4.24
N ILE A 113 15.51 13.15 -3.38
CA ILE A 113 16.27 11.94 -3.69
C ILE A 113 15.84 10.88 -2.70
N GLN A 114 15.54 9.69 -3.23
CA GLN A 114 15.15 8.52 -2.46
C GLN A 114 16.29 7.52 -2.46
N LEU A 115 16.63 7.02 -1.28
CA LEU A 115 17.69 6.05 -1.06
C LEU A 115 17.05 4.77 -0.52
N GLU A 116 17.50 3.63 -1.03
CA GLU A 116 17.07 2.31 -0.61
C GLU A 116 18.30 1.39 -0.50
N SER A 117 18.48 0.72 0.65
CA SER A 117 19.60 -0.21 0.81
C SER A 117 19.38 -1.23 1.92
N LYS A 118 19.92 -2.44 1.72
CA LYS A 118 20.10 -3.44 2.77
C LYS A 118 21.42 -3.27 3.55
N ASP A 119 22.34 -2.42 3.06
CA ASP A 119 23.57 -2.04 3.76
C ASP A 119 23.37 -0.70 4.48
N PHE A 120 22.95 -0.79 5.75
CA PHE A 120 22.64 0.39 6.56
C PHE A 120 23.85 1.28 6.81
N LYS A 121 25.06 0.71 6.83
CA LYS A 121 26.28 1.47 7.03
C LYS A 121 26.58 2.32 5.80
N ALA A 122 26.52 1.72 4.62
CA ALA A 122 26.69 2.42 3.36
C ALA A 122 25.65 3.51 3.14
N ALA A 123 24.37 3.21 3.43
CA ALA A 123 23.30 4.18 3.33
C ALA A 123 23.52 5.36 4.30
N SER A 124 23.90 5.10 5.55
CA SER A 124 24.16 6.16 6.54
C SER A 124 25.35 7.05 6.14
N GLN A 125 26.40 6.46 5.57
CA GLN A 125 27.56 7.21 5.05
C GLN A 125 27.15 8.10 3.87
N LEU A 126 26.39 7.57 2.91
CA LEU A 126 25.88 8.35 1.79
C LEU A 126 24.97 9.49 2.26
N ILE A 127 24.04 9.22 3.19
CA ILE A 127 23.17 10.25 3.78
C ILE A 127 24.01 11.36 4.40
N SER A 128 25.04 11.01 5.17
CA SER A 128 25.94 11.98 5.81
C SER A 128 26.70 12.84 4.79
N GLU A 129 27.15 12.27 3.67
CA GLU A 129 27.77 13.04 2.58
C GLU A 129 26.76 13.97 1.90
N LEU A 130 25.55 13.49 1.60
CA LEU A 130 24.52 14.28 0.93
C LEU A 130 23.98 15.43 1.79
N GLN A 131 24.00 15.28 3.13
CA GLN A 131 23.55 16.30 4.09
C GLN A 131 24.32 17.64 4.00
N GLN A 132 25.45 17.69 3.30
CA GLN A 132 26.14 18.96 3.02
C GLN A 132 25.26 19.94 2.22
N ASN A 133 24.41 19.41 1.32
CA ASN A 133 23.53 20.20 0.47
C ASN A 133 22.05 19.88 0.68
N PHE A 134 21.72 18.66 1.11
CA PHE A 134 20.36 18.15 1.26
C PHE A 134 19.92 18.14 2.73
N GLN A 135 18.62 18.22 2.95
CA GLN A 135 17.98 18.00 4.25
C GLN A 135 17.35 16.61 4.27
N THR A 136 17.48 15.91 5.40
CA THR A 136 16.82 14.61 5.58
C THR A 136 15.36 14.82 5.96
N GLN A 137 14.44 14.33 5.13
CA GLN A 137 13.00 14.36 5.38
C GLN A 137 12.54 13.15 6.18
N SER A 138 13.01 11.96 5.83
CA SER A 138 12.64 10.74 6.54
C SER A 138 13.71 9.66 6.39
N ILE A 139 13.79 8.79 7.40
CA ILE A 139 14.51 7.52 7.36
C ILE A 139 13.57 6.49 7.98
N ASN A 140 13.27 5.44 7.23
CA ASN A 140 12.38 4.36 7.63
C ASN A 140 13.07 3.02 7.42
N PHE A 141 12.72 2.05 8.26
CA PHE A 141 13.16 0.67 8.12
C PHE A 141 11.96 -0.20 7.79
N THR A 142 12.12 -1.08 6.80
CA THR A 142 11.09 -2.00 6.34
C THR A 142 11.69 -3.37 6.07
N VAL A 143 10.82 -4.36 5.96
CA VAL A 143 11.15 -5.63 5.33
C VAL A 143 11.23 -5.41 3.82
N SER A 144 12.34 -5.85 3.22
CA SER A 144 12.60 -5.82 1.79
C SER A 144 11.57 -6.64 1.03
N ASP A 145 11.34 -6.28 -0.23
CA ASP A 145 10.37 -6.96 -1.09
C ASP A 145 10.66 -8.46 -1.23
N GLU A 146 11.93 -8.83 -1.27
CA GLU A 146 12.39 -10.21 -1.34
C GLU A 146 12.00 -11.00 -0.08
N GLN A 147 12.36 -10.50 1.09
CA GLN A 147 12.08 -11.15 2.36
C GLN A 147 10.58 -11.18 2.64
N ARG A 148 9.86 -10.11 2.26
CA ARG A 148 8.41 -10.02 2.36
C ARG A 148 7.72 -11.11 1.54
N LYS A 149 8.03 -11.22 0.25
CA LYS A 149 7.43 -12.25 -0.64
C LYS A 149 7.68 -13.65 -0.12
N LYS A 150 8.87 -13.92 0.40
CA LYS A 150 9.21 -15.20 1.03
C LYS A 150 8.29 -15.50 2.22
N VAL A 151 8.18 -14.57 3.15
CA VAL A 151 7.34 -14.76 4.35
C VAL A 151 5.86 -14.82 4.00
N GLU A 152 5.38 -14.02 3.06
CA GLU A 152 3.99 -14.06 2.59
C GLU A 152 3.61 -15.44 2.04
N ASN A 153 4.47 -16.05 1.21
CA ASN A 153 4.23 -17.40 0.68
C ASN A 153 4.15 -18.46 1.79
N GLU A 154 5.03 -18.36 2.80
CA GLU A 154 4.99 -19.26 3.95
C GLU A 154 3.70 -19.08 4.77
N LEU A 155 3.28 -17.82 4.98
CA LEU A 155 2.04 -17.49 5.69
C LEU A 155 0.78 -17.86 4.90
N MET A 156 0.79 -17.86 3.57
CA MET A 156 -0.33 -18.34 2.76
C MET A 156 -0.60 -19.84 2.99
N ILE A 157 0.46 -20.64 3.11
CA ILE A 157 0.35 -22.07 3.43
C ILE A 157 -0.18 -22.25 4.85
N GLU A 158 0.36 -21.48 5.81
CA GLU A 158 -0.06 -21.54 7.21
C GLU A 158 -1.52 -21.10 7.40
N ALA A 159 -1.95 -19.99 6.78
CA ALA A 159 -3.32 -19.50 6.83
C ALA A 159 -4.30 -20.49 6.20
N SER A 160 -3.90 -21.17 5.12
CA SER A 160 -4.71 -22.24 4.49
C SER A 160 -4.87 -23.45 5.41
N LYS A 161 -3.81 -23.86 6.12
CA LYS A 161 -3.89 -24.92 7.13
C LYS A 161 -4.79 -24.52 8.30
N ASN A 162 -4.66 -23.28 8.78
CA ASN A 162 -5.51 -22.74 9.85
C ASN A 162 -6.99 -22.71 9.42
N PHE A 163 -7.27 -22.34 8.16
CA PHE A 163 -8.62 -22.41 7.59
C PHE A 163 -9.16 -23.84 7.59
N GLN A 164 -8.37 -24.81 7.09
CA GLN A 164 -8.76 -26.23 7.05
C GLN A 164 -9.04 -26.79 8.46
N GLN A 165 -8.22 -26.45 9.44
CA GLN A 165 -8.41 -26.85 10.83
C GLN A 165 -9.72 -26.29 11.40
N ARG A 166 -10.00 -25.00 11.17
CA ARG A 166 -11.28 -24.38 11.59
C ARG A 166 -12.48 -25.00 10.89
N ALA A 167 -12.37 -25.27 9.59
CA ALA A 167 -13.41 -25.94 8.81
C ALA A 167 -13.73 -27.33 9.38
N GLN A 168 -12.70 -28.13 9.65
CA GLN A 168 -12.86 -29.45 10.25
C GLN A 168 -13.51 -29.38 11.63
N ALA A 169 -13.06 -28.46 12.50
CA ALA A 169 -13.61 -28.28 13.84
C ALA A 169 -15.11 -27.90 13.79
N ILE A 170 -15.49 -26.98 12.89
CA ILE A 170 -16.88 -26.56 12.70
C ILE A 170 -17.73 -27.71 12.15
N SER A 171 -17.24 -28.46 11.14
CA SER A 171 -17.97 -29.64 10.63
C SER A 171 -18.24 -30.67 11.72
N GLN A 172 -17.23 -30.97 12.56
CA GLN A 172 -17.38 -31.89 13.68
C GLN A 172 -18.39 -31.38 14.71
N ALA A 173 -18.35 -30.09 15.07
CA ALA A 173 -19.30 -29.48 16.01
C ALA A 173 -20.75 -29.55 15.53
N TRP A 174 -20.97 -29.58 14.20
CA TRP A 174 -22.28 -29.72 13.57
C TRP A 174 -22.65 -31.17 13.23
N ASN A 175 -21.90 -32.16 13.73
CA ASN A 175 -22.09 -33.59 13.45
C ASN A 175 -22.05 -33.92 11.94
N LYS A 176 -21.23 -33.18 11.18
CA LYS A 176 -21.00 -33.39 9.75
C LYS A 176 -19.67 -34.09 9.55
N ALA A 177 -19.68 -35.19 8.78
CA ALA A 177 -18.50 -36.02 8.59
C ALA A 177 -17.49 -35.38 7.60
N GLN A 178 -17.97 -34.59 6.65
CA GLN A 178 -17.18 -34.02 5.56
C GLN A 178 -17.69 -32.62 5.19
N TYR A 179 -16.84 -31.86 4.50
CA TYR A 179 -17.22 -30.59 3.87
C TYR A 179 -16.57 -30.47 2.49
N ASN A 180 -17.16 -29.66 1.63
CA ASN A 180 -16.56 -29.22 0.37
C ASN A 180 -16.11 -27.77 0.51
N LEU A 181 -14.93 -27.44 -0.02
CA LEU A 181 -14.52 -26.05 -0.17
C LEU A 181 -15.34 -25.41 -1.30
N VAL A 182 -16.06 -24.34 -0.99
CA VAL A 182 -16.86 -23.58 -1.98
C VAL A 182 -16.03 -22.43 -2.53
N SER A 183 -15.38 -21.68 -1.64
CA SER A 183 -14.51 -20.57 -2.01
C SER A 183 -13.41 -20.40 -0.97
N LEU A 184 -12.24 -19.98 -1.44
CA LEU A 184 -11.14 -19.53 -0.60
C LEU A 184 -10.49 -18.32 -1.23
N ASN A 185 -10.42 -17.25 -0.46
CA ASN A 185 -9.79 -16.00 -0.83
C ASN A 185 -8.66 -15.75 0.17
N LEU A 186 -7.43 -15.72 -0.34
CA LEU A 186 -6.23 -15.44 0.42
C LEU A 186 -5.81 -14.00 0.14
N ASN A 187 -5.81 -13.15 1.15
CA ASN A 187 -5.36 -11.77 1.05
C ASN A 187 -4.14 -11.57 1.92
N THR A 188 -3.07 -11.05 1.32
CA THR A 188 -1.98 -10.43 2.06
C THR A 188 -2.46 -9.04 2.49
N SER A 189 -2.46 -8.77 3.80
CA SER A 189 -2.76 -7.44 4.29
C SER A 189 -1.46 -6.64 4.36
N ASN A 190 -1.34 -5.61 3.52
CA ASN A 190 -0.26 -4.63 3.61
C ASN A 190 -0.48 -3.74 4.83
N TYR A 191 -0.33 -4.30 6.03
CA TYR A 191 -0.29 -3.52 7.25
C TYR A 191 1.10 -2.85 7.31
N PHE A 192 1.18 -1.61 6.85
CA PHE A 192 2.25 -0.73 7.29
C PHE A 192 1.91 -0.32 8.72
N PRO A 193 2.63 -0.79 9.75
CA PRO A 193 2.43 -0.27 11.09
C PRO A 193 2.68 1.23 11.04
N GLN A 194 1.60 2.02 11.15
CA GLN A 194 1.72 3.44 11.44
C GLN A 194 2.48 3.53 12.77
N PRO A 195 3.61 4.24 12.84
CA PRO A 195 4.33 4.37 14.09
C PRO A 195 3.37 4.91 15.13
N ILE A 196 3.08 4.10 16.14
CA ILE A 196 2.34 4.55 17.32
C ILE A 196 3.27 5.57 17.98
N MET A 197 2.99 6.84 17.73
CA MET A 197 3.66 7.96 18.37
C MET A 197 3.34 7.82 19.86
N ARG A 198 4.23 7.18 20.63
CA ARG A 198 4.17 7.18 22.09
C ARG A 198 4.25 8.65 22.49
N GLY A 199 3.09 9.22 22.81
CA GLY A 199 2.97 10.56 23.36
C GLY A 199 3.85 10.66 24.59
N GLY A 200 5.00 11.29 24.42
CA GLY A 200 6.00 11.48 25.45
C GLY A 200 6.94 12.57 24.95
N MET A 201 6.67 13.79 25.40
CA MET A 201 7.52 14.96 25.22
C MET A 201 8.94 14.64 25.68
N ALA A 202 9.81 14.19 24.78
CA ALA A 202 11.24 14.16 25.03
C ALA A 202 11.77 15.58 24.82
N LYS A 203 12.01 16.26 25.95
CA LYS A 203 12.72 17.53 26.00
C LYS A 203 14.03 17.39 25.21
N PHE A 204 14.22 18.22 24.20
CA PHE A 204 15.51 18.40 23.54
C PHE A 204 16.51 18.96 24.56
N ALA A 205 17.38 18.10 25.09
CA ALA A 205 18.63 18.53 25.69
C ALA A 205 19.70 18.49 24.60
N MET A 206 20.30 19.65 24.34
CA MET A 206 21.54 19.79 23.57
C MET A 206 22.61 18.86 24.13
N ALA A 207 23.24 18.06 23.28
CA ALA A 207 24.50 17.40 23.58
C ALA A 207 25.33 17.25 22.29
N GLU A 208 26.56 17.75 22.37
CA GLU A 208 27.68 17.60 21.46
C GLU A 208 27.86 16.16 20.94
N ALA A 209 28.24 16.05 19.66
CA ALA A 209 28.83 14.88 19.00
C ALA A 209 28.22 13.52 19.38
N ALA A 210 27.05 13.20 18.81
CA ALA A 210 26.46 11.88 18.97
C ALA A 210 27.26 10.83 18.16
N PRO A 211 27.75 9.74 18.78
CA PRO A 211 28.18 8.55 18.05
C PRO A 211 27.01 8.03 17.21
N ALA A 212 27.32 7.43 16.06
CA ALA A 212 26.33 6.85 15.16
C ALA A 212 25.34 5.99 15.98
N GLN A 213 24.09 6.42 16.05
CA GLN A 213 23.03 5.67 16.74
C GLN A 213 23.04 4.24 16.20
N ASP A 214 23.10 3.26 17.09
CA ASP A 214 22.78 1.88 16.76
C ASP A 214 21.34 1.86 16.25
N MET A 215 21.18 1.85 14.93
CA MET A 215 19.88 1.91 14.28
C MET A 215 19.19 0.56 14.49
N ALA A 216 18.37 0.45 15.53
CA ALA A 216 17.49 -0.69 15.71
C ALA A 216 16.40 -0.63 14.64
N ALA A 217 16.61 -1.36 13.54
CA ALA A 217 15.69 -1.38 12.39
C ALA A 217 14.27 -1.85 12.77
N GLY A 218 14.12 -2.54 13.91
CA GLY A 218 12.83 -3.02 14.41
C GLY A 218 12.29 -4.21 13.62
N GLU A 219 11.05 -4.58 13.91
CA GLU A 219 10.34 -5.68 13.25
C GLU A 219 9.03 -5.18 12.63
N SER A 220 8.66 -5.74 11.49
CA SER A 220 7.35 -5.55 10.87
C SER A 220 6.51 -6.81 10.98
N LYS A 221 5.22 -6.65 11.25
CA LYS A 221 4.25 -7.76 11.25
C LYS A 221 3.70 -7.96 9.84
N ILE A 222 3.84 -9.16 9.29
CA ILE A 222 3.21 -9.58 8.04
C ILE A 222 2.03 -10.49 8.40
N ILE A 223 0.88 -10.27 7.74
CA ILE A 223 -0.37 -11.00 8.01
C ILE A 223 -0.97 -11.47 6.68
N VAL A 224 -1.36 -12.74 6.64
CA VAL A 224 -2.16 -13.32 5.56
C VAL A 224 -3.50 -13.78 6.12
N ASN A 225 -4.58 -13.32 5.51
CA ASN A 225 -5.94 -13.68 5.86
C ASN A 225 -6.49 -14.68 4.85
N ALA A 226 -7.12 -15.73 5.35
CA ALA A 226 -7.85 -16.73 4.59
C ALA A 226 -9.34 -16.62 4.91
N ASN A 227 -10.12 -16.11 3.96
CA ASN A 227 -11.57 -15.98 4.05
C ASN A 227 -12.23 -16.88 3.02
N GLY A 228 -13.21 -17.67 3.43
CA GLY A 228 -13.81 -18.62 2.51
C GLY A 228 -15.11 -19.19 3.01
N ALA A 229 -15.74 -19.99 2.16
CA ALA A 229 -16.95 -20.69 2.46
C ALA A 229 -16.73 -22.20 2.29
N ILE A 230 -17.25 -22.98 3.23
CA ILE A 230 -17.38 -24.42 3.09
C ILE A 230 -18.86 -24.78 3.01
N GLN A 231 -19.18 -25.88 2.34
CA GLN A 231 -20.49 -26.49 2.39
C GLN A 231 -20.39 -27.82 3.14
N PHE A 232 -21.21 -28.01 4.18
CA PHE A 232 -21.28 -29.31 4.83
C PHE A 232 -21.82 -30.38 3.89
N LYS A 233 -21.31 -31.59 4.05
CA LYS A 233 -21.78 -32.79 3.36
C LYS A 233 -22.62 -33.65 4.30
#